data_AF-A0A7S3KQS9-F1
#
_entry.id   AF-A0A7S3KQS9-F1
#
_cell.length_a   1.000
_cell.length_b   1.000
_cell.length_c   1.000
_cell.angle_alpha   90.00
_cell.angle_beta   90.00
_cell.angle_gamma   90.00
#
_symmetry.space_group_name_H-M   'P 1'
#
loop_
_entity.id
_entity.type
_entity.pdbx_description
1 polymer ?
#
loop_
_entity_poly.entity_id
_entity_poly.type
_entity_poly.pdbx_seq_one_letter_code
_entity_poly.pdbx_strand_id
1 'polypeptide(L)'
;MKFSTYAMGFSFLIYVLIMFTGLYNFGVKIQGDILANVSMLRSWESYVIRVIFLLIMVTHTPFTFFLGKESVLCLAVLVYTAFKKEEKDDDKYTRMVDETEEADSTQEKCLKEDINKSRSDMNEEVRSRSRSKADNELDEKLLQGMNEDAKRSLAMSFARKSHGDLPRNGNENELDFENAAAHELLPDSIYYPTTLILFAIVVGSACIIKDVEIVIKFVGSLGNAILNFLIPGITYFLIMRKYEPEKTSNLKLYSALFLAIYSGVLALIC
;
A
#
# COMPACT_ATOMS: atom_id res chain seq x y z
N MET A 1 -18.77 17.05 15.50
CA MET A 1 -18.86 17.85 14.25
C MET A 1 -19.03 19.35 14.50
N LYS A 2 -20.00 19.83 15.31
CA LYS A 2 -20.24 21.27 15.53
C LYS A 2 -19.00 22.09 15.93
N PHE A 3 -18.14 21.55 16.81
CA PHE A 3 -16.90 22.23 17.23
C PHE A 3 -15.95 22.55 16.08
N SER A 4 -15.76 21.61 15.14
CA SER A 4 -14.89 21.82 13.97
C SER A 4 -15.41 22.96 13.10
N THR A 5 -16.72 23.03 12.88
CA THR A 5 -17.35 24.12 12.13
C THR A 5 -17.12 25.48 12.78
N TYR A 6 -17.23 25.57 14.11
CA TYR A 6 -16.95 26.82 14.82
C TYR A 6 -15.48 27.23 14.72
N ALA A 7 -14.56 26.27 14.87
CA ALA A 7 -13.12 26.53 14.72
C ALA A 7 -12.77 27.04 13.31
N MET A 8 -13.31 26.40 12.26
CA MET A 8 -13.12 26.84 10.88
C MET A 8 -13.68 28.25 10.63
N GLY A 9 -14.89 28.53 11.13
CA GLY A 9 -15.49 29.86 11.01
C GLY A 9 -14.69 30.94 11.74
N PHE A 10 -14.14 30.63 12.91
CA PHE A 10 -13.29 31.54 13.67
C PHE A 10 -11.95 31.81 12.98
N SER A 11 -11.27 30.77 12.47
CA SER A 11 -10.04 30.92 11.69
C SER A 11 -10.27 31.79 10.46
N PHE A 12 -11.36 31.55 9.73
CA PHE A 12 -11.73 32.38 8.57
C PHE A 12 -11.89 33.86 8.95
N LEU A 13 -12.58 34.15 10.05
CA LEU A 13 -12.76 35.51 10.55
C LEU A 13 -11.41 36.19 10.86
N ILE A 14 -10.48 35.47 11.51
CA ILE A 14 -9.14 36.00 11.81
C ILE A 14 -8.40 36.34 10.51
N TYR A 15 -8.41 35.47 9.50
CA TYR A 15 -7.74 35.73 8.23
C TYR A 15 -8.31 36.95 7.51
N VAL A 16 -9.64 37.11 7.53
CA VAL A 16 -10.30 38.29 6.95
C VAL A 16 -9.89 39.57 7.68
N LEU A 17 -9.83 39.55 9.02
CA LEU A 17 -9.39 40.71 9.81
C LEU A 17 -7.91 41.06 9.55
N ILE A 18 -7.03 40.07 9.44
CA ILE A 18 -5.62 40.27 9.10
C ILE A 18 -5.50 40.87 7.70
N MET A 19 -6.25 40.36 6.72
CA MET A 19 -6.28 40.90 5.36
C MET A 19 -6.72 42.38 5.34
N PHE A 20 -7.82 42.72 6.00
CA PHE A 20 -8.29 44.12 6.07
C PHE A 20 -7.26 45.02 6.78
N THR A 21 -6.65 44.54 7.85
CA THR A 21 -5.60 45.28 8.58
C THR A 21 -4.37 45.51 7.70
N GLY A 22 -3.95 44.51 6.92
CA GLY A 22 -2.85 44.63 5.96
C GLY A 22 -3.19 45.64 4.86
N LEU A 23 -4.38 45.55 4.27
CA LEU A 23 -4.84 46.47 3.23
C LEU A 23 -4.94 47.91 3.74
N TYR A 24 -5.41 48.10 4.98
CA TYR A 24 -5.52 49.42 5.60
C TYR A 24 -4.15 50.06 5.85
N ASN A 25 -3.17 49.31 6.37
CA ASN A 25 -1.86 49.85 6.73
C ASN A 25 -0.92 50.04 5.53
N PHE A 26 -0.92 49.11 4.57
CA PHE A 26 0.04 49.10 3.46
C PHE A 26 -0.56 49.63 2.13
N GLY A 27 -1.88 49.73 2.03
CA GLY A 27 -2.57 50.16 0.82
C GLY A 27 -2.36 49.20 -0.36
N VAL A 28 -2.21 49.74 -1.57
CA VAL A 28 -2.09 48.97 -2.82
C VAL A 28 -0.67 48.39 -3.02
N LYS A 29 0.32 48.80 -2.22
CA LYS A 29 1.73 48.40 -2.37
C LYS A 29 2.10 47.17 -1.52
N ILE A 30 1.19 46.20 -1.41
CA ILE A 30 1.45 44.96 -0.66
C ILE A 30 2.35 44.06 -1.52
N GLN A 31 3.54 43.77 -1.02
CA GLN A 31 4.40 42.71 -1.54
C GLN A 31 3.90 41.36 -1.04
N GLY A 32 4.17 40.26 -1.76
CA GLY A 32 3.80 38.92 -1.29
C GLY A 32 4.51 38.49 -0.01
N ASP A 33 5.69 39.05 0.25
CA ASP A 33 6.42 38.83 1.50
C ASP A 33 5.90 39.77 2.61
N ILE A 34 5.23 39.19 3.60
CA ILE A 34 4.72 39.88 4.79
C ILE A 34 5.85 40.57 5.55
N LEU A 35 7.03 39.95 5.65
CA LEU A 35 8.16 40.55 6.36
C LEU A 35 8.72 41.75 5.62
N ALA A 36 8.73 41.70 4.29
CA ALA A 36 9.11 42.84 3.47
C ALA A 36 8.14 44.02 3.68
N ASN A 37 6.82 43.77 3.72
CA ASN A 37 5.82 44.80 4.04
C ASN A 37 6.01 45.37 5.45
N VAL A 38 6.12 44.51 6.46
CA VAL A 38 6.38 44.91 7.85
C VAL A 38 7.67 45.71 7.94
N SER A 39 8.65 45.44 7.07
CA SER A 39 9.91 46.17 7.07
C SER A 39 9.86 47.61 6.60
N MET A 40 8.84 47.96 5.83
CA MET A 40 8.62 49.33 5.37
C MET A 40 8.13 50.24 6.51
N LEU A 41 7.50 49.67 7.54
CA LEU A 41 7.09 50.41 8.74
C LEU A 41 8.31 50.67 9.63
N ARG A 42 8.72 51.94 9.73
CA ARG A 42 9.91 52.37 10.48
C ARG A 42 9.62 52.58 11.96
N SER A 43 8.81 51.71 12.55
CA SER A 43 8.29 51.83 13.91
C SER A 43 8.76 50.65 14.77
N TRP A 44 8.78 50.82 16.10
CA TRP A 44 9.28 49.78 17.01
C TRP A 44 8.42 48.51 16.98
N GLU A 45 7.14 48.65 16.61
CA GLU A 45 6.19 47.55 16.42
C GLU A 45 6.66 46.59 15.32
N SER A 46 7.24 47.11 14.22
CA SER A 46 7.81 46.29 13.15
C SER A 46 8.93 45.39 13.65
N TYR A 47 9.79 45.91 14.52
CA TYR A 47 10.89 45.14 15.11
C TYR A 47 10.35 44.02 16.01
N VAL A 48 9.40 44.34 16.87
CA VAL A 48 8.78 43.36 17.79
C VAL A 48 8.10 42.23 17.01
N ILE A 49 7.33 42.56 15.96
CA ILE A 49 6.66 41.55 15.11
C ILE A 49 7.69 40.63 14.45
N ARG A 50 8.80 41.18 13.94
CA ARG A 50 9.86 40.38 13.31
C ARG A 50 10.59 39.46 14.29
N VAL A 51 10.85 39.93 15.51
CA VAL A 51 11.46 39.09 16.57
C VAL A 51 10.52 37.97 17.00
N ILE A 52 9.23 38.26 17.19
CA ILE A 52 8.22 37.25 17.52
C ILE A 52 8.11 36.21 16.39
N PHE A 53 8.02 36.67 15.13
CA PHE A 53 7.96 35.78 13.98
C PHE A 53 9.20 34.89 13.88
N LEU A 54 10.40 35.45 14.10
CA LEU A 54 11.64 34.69 14.11
C LEU A 54 11.65 33.63 15.22
N LEU A 55 11.16 33.95 16.42
CA LEU A 55 11.07 32.99 17.53
C LEU A 55 10.10 31.84 17.20
N ILE A 56 8.94 32.17 16.63
CA ILE A 56 7.97 31.18 16.17
C ILE A 56 8.61 30.27 15.13
N MET A 57 9.28 30.82 14.12
CA MET A 57 9.95 30.04 13.08
C MET A 57 11.05 29.15 13.65
N VAL A 58 11.95 29.68 14.49
CA VAL A 58 13.03 28.90 15.10
C VAL A 58 12.49 27.75 15.96
N THR A 59 11.36 27.95 16.64
CA THR A 59 10.74 26.90 17.47
C THR A 59 9.99 25.87 16.62
N HIS A 60 9.34 26.31 15.55
CA HIS A 60 8.48 25.45 14.73
C HIS A 60 9.24 24.65 13.67
N THR A 61 10.29 25.21 13.07
CA THR A 61 11.07 24.55 12.02
C THR A 61 11.65 23.20 12.44
N PRO A 62 12.28 23.03 13.63
CA PRO A 62 12.78 21.73 14.07
C PRO A 62 11.65 20.69 14.21
N PHE A 63 10.49 21.11 14.70
CA PHE A 63 9.34 20.22 14.88
C PHE A 63 8.78 19.74 13.54
N THR A 64 8.59 20.66 12.58
CA THR A 64 8.13 20.30 11.23
C THR A 64 9.14 19.44 10.51
N PHE A 65 10.44 19.77 10.62
CA PHE A 65 11.50 18.96 10.01
C PHE A 65 11.54 17.55 10.61
N PHE A 66 11.39 17.43 11.93
CA PHE A 66 11.35 16.13 12.59
C PHE A 66 10.16 15.29 12.15
N LEU A 67 8.96 15.87 12.07
CA LEU A 67 7.79 15.17 11.57
C LEU A 67 7.96 14.76 10.09
N GLY A 68 8.48 15.68 9.28
CA GLY A 68 8.75 15.46 7.86
C GLY A 68 9.74 14.32 7.63
N LYS A 69 10.87 14.31 8.33
CA LYS A 69 11.86 13.23 8.16
C LYS A 69 11.28 11.86 8.54
N GLU A 70 10.56 11.75 9.66
CA GLU A 70 10.00 10.46 10.08
C GLU A 70 8.95 9.96 9.07
N SER A 71 8.13 10.86 8.51
CA SER A 71 7.15 10.49 7.47
C SER A 71 7.81 9.98 6.19
N VAL A 72 8.89 10.62 5.73
CA VAL A 72 9.62 10.20 4.52
C VAL A 72 10.38 8.89 4.76
N LEU A 73 11.00 8.74 5.94
CA LEU A 73 11.70 7.50 6.30
C LEU A 73 10.72 6.33 6.42
N CYS A 74 9.57 6.53 7.05
CA CYS A 74 8.52 5.51 7.12
C CYS A 74 8.06 5.10 5.71
N LEU A 75 7.82 6.07 4.82
CA LEU A 75 7.49 5.78 3.43
C LEU A 75 8.60 4.99 2.72
N ALA A 76 9.87 5.37 2.91
CA ALA A 76 11.01 4.66 2.33
C ALA A 76 11.08 3.21 2.81
N VAL A 77 10.80 2.95 4.10
CA VAL A 77 10.73 1.58 4.65
C VAL A 77 9.57 0.79 4.04
N LEU A 78 8.39 1.39 3.95
CA LEU A 78 7.23 0.74 3.33
C LEU A 78 7.52 0.36 1.87
N VAL A 79 8.13 1.27 1.12
CA VAL A 79 8.54 1.00 -0.26
C VAL A 79 9.60 -0.11 -0.34
N TYR A 80 10.65 -0.04 0.49
CA TYR A 80 11.70 -1.06 0.52
C TYR A 80 11.17 -2.45 0.89
N THR A 81 10.28 -2.53 1.88
CA THR A 81 9.66 -3.79 2.31
C THR A 81 8.70 -4.35 1.26
N ALA A 82 7.97 -3.49 0.54
CA ALA A 82 7.13 -3.92 -0.58
C ALA A 82 7.98 -4.56 -1.69
N PHE A 83 9.08 -3.91 -2.10
CA PHE A 83 9.99 -4.47 -3.12
C PHE A 83 10.66 -5.77 -2.68
N LYS A 84 11.10 -5.86 -1.42
CA LYS A 84 11.73 -7.08 -0.90
C LYS A 84 10.74 -8.25 -0.78
N LYS A 85 9.46 -7.96 -0.64
CA LYS A 85 8.42 -9.01 -0.62
C LYS A 85 8.23 -9.63 -1.99
N GLU A 86 8.22 -8.82 -3.05
CA GLU A 86 8.13 -9.31 -4.44
C GLU A 86 9.30 -10.25 -4.77
N GLU A 87 10.53 -9.88 -4.39
CA GLU A 87 11.72 -10.72 -4.62
C GLU A 87 11.62 -12.12 -3.96
N LYS A 88 11.04 -12.20 -2.76
CA LYS A 88 10.87 -13.48 -2.07
C LYS A 88 9.78 -14.35 -2.70
N ASP A 89 8.73 -13.74 -3.24
CA ASP A 89 7.65 -14.49 -3.88
C ASP A 89 8.13 -15.10 -5.21
N ASP A 90 9.02 -14.40 -5.93
CA ASP A 90 9.68 -14.91 -7.13
C ASP A 90 10.60 -16.10 -6.81
N ASP A 91 11.48 -15.98 -5.80
CA ASP A 91 12.35 -17.08 -5.36
C ASP A 91 11.56 -18.32 -4.93
N LYS A 92 10.43 -18.12 -4.24
CA LYS A 92 9.56 -19.20 -3.80
C LYS A 92 8.88 -19.87 -4.99
N TYR A 93 8.45 -19.10 -5.99
CA TYR A 93 7.85 -19.64 -7.21
C TYR A 93 8.86 -20.49 -7.98
N THR A 94 10.10 -20.02 -8.15
CA THR A 94 11.16 -20.79 -8.83
C THR A 94 11.42 -22.12 -8.14
N ARG A 95 11.50 -22.15 -6.80
CA ARG A 95 11.68 -23.42 -6.06
C ARG A 95 10.49 -24.38 -6.21
N MET A 96 9.25 -23.87 -6.22
CA MET A 96 8.07 -24.72 -6.42
C MET A 96 8.05 -25.31 -7.84
N VAL A 97 8.54 -24.58 -8.85
CA VAL A 97 8.68 -25.08 -10.23
C VAL A 97 9.75 -26.17 -10.29
N ASP A 98 10.92 -25.95 -9.69
CA ASP A 98 12.01 -26.94 -9.65
C ASP A 98 11.59 -28.22 -8.90
N GLU A 99 10.89 -28.10 -7.76
CA GLU A 99 10.35 -29.25 -7.01
C GLU A 99 9.27 -30.01 -7.79
N THR A 100 8.45 -29.31 -8.58
CA THR A 100 7.42 -29.95 -9.43
C THR A 100 8.07 -30.70 -10.60
N GLU A 101 9.11 -30.14 -11.22
CA GLU A 101 9.85 -30.79 -12.31
C GLU A 101 10.59 -32.04 -11.81
N GLU A 102 11.18 -31.98 -10.60
CA GLU A 102 11.83 -33.14 -9.98
C GLU A 102 10.81 -34.24 -9.61
N ALA A 103 9.63 -33.86 -9.10
CA ALA A 103 8.54 -34.78 -8.79
C ALA A 103 7.99 -35.48 -10.05
N ASP A 104 7.77 -34.75 -11.14
CA ASP A 104 7.33 -35.30 -12.42
C ASP A 104 8.37 -36.26 -13.01
N SER A 105 9.66 -35.91 -12.93
CA SER A 105 10.74 -36.78 -13.40
C SER A 105 10.86 -38.08 -12.58
N THR A 106 10.56 -38.00 -11.28
CA THR A 106 10.57 -39.16 -10.37
C THR A 106 9.36 -40.04 -10.62
N GLN A 107 8.19 -39.45 -10.81
CA GLN A 107 6.96 -40.16 -11.14
C GLN A 107 7.07 -40.87 -12.50
N GLU A 108 7.69 -40.25 -13.50
CA GLU A 108 7.93 -40.87 -14.80
C GLU A 108 8.88 -42.08 -14.70
N LYS A 109 9.92 -42.01 -13.85
CA LYS A 109 10.82 -43.14 -13.58
C LYS A 109 10.10 -44.30 -12.90
N CYS A 110 9.33 -44.04 -11.84
CA CYS A 110 8.52 -45.07 -11.17
C CYS A 110 7.52 -45.71 -12.13
N LEU A 111 6.83 -44.91 -12.96
CA LEU A 111 5.88 -45.42 -13.95
C LEU A 111 6.55 -46.33 -14.99
N LYS A 112 7.74 -45.96 -15.48
CA LYS A 112 8.52 -46.81 -16.41
C LYS A 112 8.97 -48.12 -15.78
N GLU A 113 9.34 -48.11 -14.50
CA GLU A 113 9.72 -49.31 -13.76
C GLU A 113 8.53 -50.25 -13.55
N ASP A 114 7.37 -49.71 -13.17
CA ASP A 114 6.12 -50.48 -13.01
C ASP A 114 5.64 -51.10 -14.33
N ILE A 115 5.75 -50.37 -15.45
CA ILE A 115 5.43 -50.89 -16.79
C ILE A 115 6.38 -52.04 -17.16
N ASN A 116 7.68 -51.89 -16.90
CA ASN A 116 8.66 -52.93 -17.19
C ASN A 116 8.44 -54.18 -16.34
N LYS A 117 8.12 -54.01 -15.06
CA LYS A 117 7.78 -55.10 -14.13
C LYS A 117 6.47 -55.80 -14.54
N SER A 118 5.42 -55.03 -14.84
CA SER A 118 4.16 -55.60 -15.34
C SER A 118 4.36 -56.39 -16.64
N ARG A 119 5.29 -55.94 -17.50
CA ARG A 119 5.65 -56.65 -18.73
C ARG A 119 6.44 -57.94 -18.46
N SER A 120 7.30 -57.99 -17.45
CA SER A 120 7.96 -59.25 -17.05
C SER A 120 6.97 -60.24 -16.45
N ASP A 121 6.09 -59.76 -15.57
CA ASP A 121 5.09 -60.58 -14.90
C ASP A 121 4.07 -61.13 -15.91
N MET A 122 3.62 -60.30 -16.86
CA MET A 122 2.74 -60.73 -17.95
C MET A 122 3.43 -61.72 -18.89
N ASN A 123 4.73 -61.57 -19.17
CA ASN A 123 5.46 -62.58 -19.97
C ASN A 123 5.57 -63.91 -19.21
N GLU A 124 5.72 -63.89 -17.89
CA GLU A 124 5.74 -65.07 -17.03
C GLU A 124 4.34 -65.71 -16.91
N GLU A 125 3.28 -64.90 -16.81
CA GLU A 125 1.89 -65.35 -16.81
C GLU A 125 1.45 -65.91 -18.16
N VAL A 126 1.85 -65.31 -19.30
CA VAL A 126 1.59 -65.90 -20.62
C VAL A 126 2.30 -67.26 -20.74
N ARG A 127 3.48 -67.41 -20.11
CA ARG A 127 4.20 -68.69 -20.04
C ARG A 127 3.50 -69.71 -19.14
N SER A 128 2.81 -69.29 -18.07
CA SER A 128 2.04 -70.17 -17.18
C SER A 128 0.63 -70.47 -17.71
N ARG A 129 -0.07 -69.53 -18.35
CA ARG A 129 -1.37 -69.72 -19.04
C ARG A 129 -1.26 -70.58 -20.30
N SER A 130 -0.09 -70.66 -20.92
CA SER A 130 0.18 -71.68 -21.95
C SER A 130 0.13 -73.12 -21.40
N ARG A 131 0.04 -73.30 -20.07
CA ARG A 131 -0.19 -74.58 -19.38
C ARG A 131 -1.56 -74.73 -18.72
N SER A 132 -2.43 -73.73 -18.79
CA SER A 132 -3.75 -73.77 -18.14
C SER A 132 -4.77 -73.07 -19.04
N LYS A 133 -5.19 -73.79 -20.08
CA LYS A 133 -6.39 -73.51 -20.86
C LYS A 133 -7.36 -74.67 -20.66
N ALA A 134 -7.90 -74.74 -19.45
CA ALA A 134 -9.13 -75.39 -19.11
C ALA A 134 -9.55 -74.75 -17.78
N ASP A 135 -10.81 -74.32 -17.70
CA ASP A 135 -11.45 -73.75 -16.51
C ASP A 135 -11.22 -72.24 -16.33
N ASN A 136 -12.14 -71.45 -16.88
CA ASN A 136 -12.86 -70.43 -16.09
C ASN A 136 -13.84 -69.66 -16.99
N GLU A 137 -15.07 -70.16 -17.03
CA GLU A 137 -16.28 -69.45 -17.44
C GLU A 137 -17.20 -69.40 -16.21
N LEU A 138 -16.85 -68.62 -15.17
CA LEU A 138 -17.74 -68.48 -14.00
C LEU A 138 -17.54 -67.24 -13.11
N ASP A 139 -16.96 -66.13 -13.57
CA ASP A 139 -16.81 -64.94 -12.69
C ASP A 139 -17.23 -63.60 -13.31
N GLU A 140 -18.11 -63.62 -14.31
CA GLU A 140 -18.70 -62.41 -14.90
C GLU A 140 -20.10 -62.07 -14.35
N LYS A 141 -20.44 -62.56 -13.14
CA LYS A 141 -21.73 -62.28 -12.47
C LYS A 141 -21.63 -61.68 -11.06
N LEU A 142 -20.44 -61.39 -10.55
CA LEU A 142 -20.26 -60.91 -9.16
C LEU A 142 -20.01 -59.39 -9.00
N LEU A 143 -19.98 -58.62 -10.10
CA LEU A 143 -19.71 -57.17 -10.06
C LEU A 143 -20.86 -56.28 -10.55
N GLN A 144 -22.11 -56.68 -10.29
CA GLN A 144 -23.30 -55.81 -10.43
C GLN A 144 -23.97 -55.47 -9.08
N GLY A 145 -23.35 -55.79 -7.95
CA GLY A 145 -23.92 -55.62 -6.62
C GLY A 145 -23.23 -54.56 -5.74
N MET A 146 -22.71 -53.47 -6.30
CA MET A 146 -22.20 -52.37 -5.47
C MET A 146 -23.28 -51.30 -5.29
N ASN A 147 -23.88 -51.33 -4.11
CA ASN A 147 -24.99 -50.50 -3.67
C ASN A 147 -24.63 -49.00 -3.65
N GLU A 148 -25.56 -48.15 -4.10
CA GLU A 148 -25.44 -46.68 -4.17
C GLU A 148 -25.14 -46.01 -2.81
N ASP A 149 -25.43 -46.71 -1.71
CA ASP A 149 -25.13 -46.26 -0.35
C ASP A 149 -23.62 -46.18 -0.07
N ALA A 150 -22.80 -47.03 -0.70
CA ALA A 150 -21.35 -46.98 -0.57
C ALA A 150 -20.75 -45.76 -1.31
N LYS A 151 -21.32 -45.38 -2.46
CA LYS A 151 -20.93 -44.16 -3.18
C LYS A 151 -21.29 -42.89 -2.41
N ARG A 152 -22.44 -42.88 -1.71
CA ARG A 152 -22.86 -41.76 -0.86
C ARG A 152 -22.00 -41.59 0.39
N SER A 153 -21.54 -42.69 1.01
CA SER A 153 -20.61 -42.63 2.15
C SER A 153 -19.26 -42.03 1.76
N LEU A 154 -18.75 -42.35 0.55
CA LEU A 154 -17.49 -41.83 0.05
C LEU A 154 -17.56 -40.34 -0.36
N ALA A 155 -18.72 -39.87 -0.86
CA ALA A 155 -18.93 -38.46 -1.17
C ALA A 155 -19.00 -37.58 0.09
N MET A 156 -19.53 -38.10 1.20
CA MET A 156 -19.61 -37.35 2.46
C MET A 156 -18.29 -37.28 3.24
N SER A 157 -17.37 -38.23 3.05
CA SER A 157 -16.02 -38.14 3.65
C SER A 157 -15.13 -37.11 2.93
N PHE A 158 -15.36 -36.85 1.64
CA PHE A 158 -14.67 -35.78 0.89
C PHE A 158 -15.17 -34.37 1.25
N ALA A 159 -16.47 -34.20 1.54
CA ALA A 159 -17.00 -32.89 1.95
C ALA A 159 -16.50 -32.44 3.34
N ARG A 160 -16.14 -33.39 4.22
CA ARG A 160 -15.69 -33.09 5.60
C ARG A 160 -14.22 -32.68 5.69
N LYS A 161 -13.43 -32.85 4.63
CA LYS A 161 -11.99 -32.48 4.58
C LYS A 161 -11.73 -31.07 4.04
N SER A 162 -12.78 -30.31 3.69
CA SER A 162 -12.67 -28.93 3.17
C SER A 162 -12.76 -27.84 4.26
N HIS A 163 -13.15 -28.20 5.49
CA HIS A 163 -13.09 -27.31 6.66
C HIS A 163 -11.86 -27.65 7.52
N GLY A 164 -10.69 -27.69 6.89
CA GLY A 164 -9.44 -27.57 7.61
C GLY A 164 -9.35 -26.14 8.15
N ASP A 165 -9.26 -26.02 9.47
CA ASP A 165 -8.85 -24.80 10.13
C ASP A 165 -7.62 -24.24 9.41
N LEU A 166 -7.83 -23.19 8.62
CA LEU A 166 -6.74 -22.42 8.06
C LEU A 166 -5.89 -22.01 9.26
N PRO A 167 -4.59 -22.34 9.29
CA PRO A 167 -3.72 -21.80 10.31
C PRO A 167 -3.85 -20.29 10.19
N ARG A 168 -4.45 -19.69 11.22
CA ARG A 168 -4.40 -18.26 11.47
C ARG A 168 -2.94 -17.97 11.83
N ASN A 169 -2.09 -17.99 10.80
CA ASN A 169 -0.70 -17.61 10.88
C ASN A 169 -0.72 -16.11 11.16
N GLY A 170 -0.47 -15.79 12.43
CA GLY A 170 -0.63 -14.46 12.96
C GLY A 170 0.29 -13.47 12.25
N ASN A 171 -0.32 -12.57 11.48
CA ASN A 171 0.23 -11.23 11.24
C ASN A 171 0.05 -10.38 12.51
N GLU A 172 0.42 -10.88 13.69
CA GLU A 172 0.44 -10.08 14.92
C GLU A 172 1.53 -8.99 14.88
N ASN A 173 2.45 -9.06 13.90
CA ASN A 173 3.51 -8.08 13.69
C ASN A 173 3.08 -6.84 12.88
N GLU A 174 1.84 -6.79 12.36
CA GLU A 174 1.41 -5.66 11.52
C GLU A 174 0.90 -4.48 12.35
N LEU A 175 0.47 -4.70 13.60
CA LEU A 175 -0.06 -3.64 14.47
C LEU A 175 1.01 -2.93 15.30
N ASP A 176 2.17 -3.57 15.54
CA ASP A 176 3.25 -2.97 16.34
C ASP A 176 4.10 -1.97 15.54
N PHE A 177 3.96 -1.95 14.21
CA PHE A 177 4.67 -1.02 13.33
C PHE A 177 4.17 0.44 13.47
N GLU A 178 2.94 0.65 13.94
CA GLU A 178 2.32 1.97 14.02
C GLU A 178 2.87 2.81 15.19
N ASN A 179 3.47 2.17 16.20
CA ASN A 179 4.02 2.85 17.39
C ASN A 179 5.55 2.85 17.45
N ALA A 180 6.22 2.00 16.66
CA ALA A 180 7.67 1.96 16.60
C ALA A 180 8.20 3.19 15.83
N ALA A 181 9.03 3.99 16.47
CA ALA A 181 9.65 5.14 15.82
C ALA A 181 10.58 4.64 14.69
N ALA A 182 10.63 5.35 13.55
CA ALA A 182 11.33 4.83 12.36
C ALA A 182 12.83 4.59 12.58
N HIS A 183 13.43 5.28 13.56
CA HIS A 183 14.83 5.07 13.96
C HIS A 183 15.10 3.71 14.62
N GLU A 184 14.09 3.05 15.18
CA GLU A 184 14.23 1.68 15.73
C GLU A 184 14.11 0.61 14.63
N LEU A 185 13.40 0.92 13.55
CA LEU A 185 13.10 -0.01 12.46
C LEU A 185 14.19 -0.04 11.38
N LEU A 186 14.96 1.04 11.24
CA LEU A 186 15.98 1.21 10.21
C LEU A 186 17.38 1.01 10.79
N PRO A 187 18.29 0.32 10.06
CA PRO A 187 19.69 0.30 10.45
C PRO A 187 20.28 1.72 10.38
N ASP A 188 21.12 2.06 11.35
CA ASP A 188 21.81 3.35 11.46
C ASP A 188 22.50 3.78 10.16
N SER A 189 23.03 2.79 9.42
CA SER A 189 23.71 3.01 8.14
C SER A 189 22.82 3.61 7.05
N ILE A 190 21.50 3.48 7.14
CA ILE A 190 20.54 4.07 6.20
C ILE A 190 19.90 5.33 6.79
N TYR A 191 19.66 5.32 8.11
CA TYR A 191 18.97 6.41 8.81
C TYR A 191 19.72 7.75 8.71
N TYR A 192 20.98 7.76 9.14
CA TYR A 192 21.80 8.98 9.19
C TYR A 192 22.06 9.60 7.80
N PRO A 193 22.50 8.85 6.76
CA PRO A 193 22.75 9.46 5.46
C PRO A 193 21.47 9.98 4.81
N THR A 194 20.34 9.27 4.92
CA THR A 194 19.04 9.76 4.41
C THR A 194 18.64 11.07 5.07
N THR A 195 18.78 11.17 6.39
CA THR A 195 18.48 12.41 7.14
C THR A 195 19.41 13.55 6.72
N LEU A 196 20.71 13.27 6.54
CA LEU A 196 21.68 14.26 6.10
C LEU A 196 21.40 14.75 4.68
N ILE A 197 21.01 13.85 3.77
CA ILE A 197 20.59 14.21 2.40
C ILE A 197 19.33 15.06 2.43
N LEU A 198 18.30 14.67 3.18
CA LEU A 198 17.07 15.47 3.33
C LEU A 198 17.36 16.87 3.88
N PHE A 199 18.21 16.97 4.91
CA PHE A 199 18.61 18.26 5.45
C PHE A 199 19.39 19.10 4.41
N ALA A 200 20.33 18.49 3.70
CA ALA A 200 21.09 19.16 2.64
C ALA A 200 20.18 19.65 1.50
N ILE A 201 19.16 18.88 1.12
CA ILE A 201 18.14 19.28 0.13
C ILE A 201 17.36 20.49 0.65
N VAL A 202 16.89 20.47 1.90
CA VAL A 202 16.12 21.59 2.49
C VAL A 202 16.97 22.86 2.55
N VAL A 203 18.21 22.76 3.04
CA VAL A 203 19.14 23.91 3.10
C VAL A 203 19.49 24.39 1.69
N GLY A 204 19.78 23.48 0.76
CA GLY A 204 20.06 23.81 -0.64
C GLY A 204 18.89 24.51 -1.32
N SER A 205 17.66 24.04 -1.06
CA SER A 205 16.42 24.65 -1.57
C SER A 205 16.25 26.07 -1.04
N ALA A 206 16.52 26.28 0.25
CA ALA A 206 16.47 27.61 0.88
C ALA A 206 17.49 28.60 0.28
N CYS A 207 18.65 28.12 -0.19
CA CYS A 207 19.63 28.97 -0.87
C CYS A 207 19.22 29.35 -2.31
N ILE A 208 18.48 28.48 -3.00
CA ILE A 208 18.06 28.71 -4.39
C ILE A 208 16.81 29.59 -4.46
N ILE A 209 15.86 29.38 -3.54
CA ILE A 209 14.56 30.02 -3.61
C ILE A 209 14.60 31.37 -2.89
N LYS A 210 14.67 32.44 -3.69
CA LYS A 210 14.64 33.82 -3.18
C LYS A 210 13.24 34.33 -2.90
N ASP A 211 12.23 33.70 -3.50
CA ASP A 211 10.84 34.12 -3.41
C ASP A 211 10.01 33.08 -2.65
N VAL A 212 9.71 33.41 -1.39
CA VAL A 212 8.93 32.57 -0.50
C VAL A 212 7.47 32.46 -0.96
N GLU A 213 6.96 33.46 -1.69
CA GLU A 213 5.59 33.46 -2.21
C GLU A 213 5.37 32.30 -3.17
N ILE A 214 6.33 32.03 -4.05
CA ILE A 214 6.27 30.91 -5.00
C ILE A 214 6.22 29.58 -4.25
N VAL A 215 7.01 29.43 -3.18
CA VAL A 215 7.02 28.21 -2.37
C VAL A 215 5.69 28.00 -1.67
N ILE A 216 5.17 29.04 -1.02
CA ILE A 216 3.89 28.95 -0.28
C ILE A 216 2.75 28.64 -1.24
N LYS A 217 2.70 29.29 -2.42
CA LYS A 217 1.66 29.02 -3.42
C LYS A 217 1.75 27.59 -3.95
N PHE A 218 2.93 27.16 -4.35
CA PHE A 218 3.14 25.84 -4.93
C PHE A 218 2.91 24.71 -3.91
N VAL A 219 3.56 24.77 -2.75
CA VAL A 219 3.41 23.76 -1.70
C VAL A 219 2.01 23.79 -1.12
N GLY A 220 1.43 24.98 -0.94
CA GLY A 220 0.07 25.16 -0.48
C GLY A 220 -0.95 24.56 -1.43
N SER A 221 -0.87 24.87 -2.74
CA SER A 221 -1.81 24.33 -3.73
C SER A 221 -1.63 22.82 -3.91
N LEU A 222 -0.39 22.32 -4.01
CA LEU A 222 -0.11 20.90 -4.16
C LEU A 222 -0.53 20.10 -2.92
N GLY A 223 -0.18 20.56 -1.73
CA GLY A 223 -0.57 19.92 -0.46
C GLY A 223 -2.08 19.89 -0.28
N ASN A 224 -2.75 21.01 -0.59
CA ASN A 224 -4.20 21.12 -0.55
C ASN A 224 -4.86 20.18 -1.58
N ALA A 225 -4.32 20.11 -2.81
CA ALA A 225 -4.79 19.19 -3.85
C ALA A 225 -4.72 17.72 -3.39
N ILE A 226 -3.59 17.33 -2.82
CA ILE A 226 -3.36 15.95 -2.36
C ILE A 226 -4.26 15.61 -1.17
N LEU A 227 -4.24 16.43 -0.11
CA LEU A 227 -4.90 16.11 1.15
C LEU A 227 -6.43 16.21 1.07
N ASN A 228 -6.96 17.23 0.40
CA ASN A 228 -8.41 17.47 0.38
C ASN A 228 -9.12 16.74 -0.75
N PHE A 229 -8.42 16.37 -1.83
CA PHE A 229 -9.06 15.75 -3.00
C PHE A 229 -8.49 14.37 -3.30
N LEU A 230 -7.17 14.25 -3.46
CA LEU A 230 -6.56 12.99 -3.92
C LEU A 230 -6.75 11.85 -2.90
N ILE A 231 -6.38 12.08 -1.62
CA ILE A 231 -6.45 11.04 -0.59
C ILE A 231 -7.91 10.61 -0.32
N PRO A 232 -8.87 11.52 -0.08
CA PRO A 232 -10.27 11.11 0.11
C PRO A 232 -10.84 10.43 -1.14
N GLY A 233 -10.46 10.88 -2.33
CA GLY A 233 -10.87 10.30 -3.60
C GLY A 233 -10.40 8.85 -3.77
N ILE A 234 -9.10 8.60 -3.57
CA ILE A 234 -8.52 7.24 -3.63
C ILE A 234 -9.11 6.37 -2.52
N THR A 235 -9.23 6.89 -1.30
CA THR A 235 -9.77 6.14 -0.16
C THR A 235 -11.22 5.72 -0.42
N TYR A 236 -12.06 6.65 -0.87
CA TYR A 236 -13.45 6.35 -1.24
C TYR A 236 -13.52 5.30 -2.34
N PHE A 237 -12.67 5.42 -3.35
CA PHE A 237 -12.58 4.44 -4.44
C PHE A 237 -12.20 3.03 -3.95
N LEU A 238 -11.18 2.93 -3.08
CA LEU A 238 -10.75 1.65 -2.52
C LEU A 238 -11.84 1.01 -1.66
N ILE A 239 -12.54 1.81 -0.85
CA ILE A 239 -13.68 1.34 -0.05
C ILE A 239 -14.79 0.82 -0.96
N MET A 240 -15.18 1.57 -1.99
CA MET A 240 -16.22 1.14 -2.93
C MET A 240 -15.86 -0.17 -3.63
N ARG A 241 -14.60 -0.33 -4.05
CA ARG A 241 -14.11 -1.58 -4.68
C ARG A 241 -14.20 -2.78 -3.74
N LYS A 242 -14.05 -2.57 -2.43
CA LYS A 242 -14.10 -3.64 -1.42
C LYS A 242 -15.52 -4.05 -1.07
N TYR A 243 -16.48 -3.12 -1.00
CA TYR A 243 -17.82 -3.39 -0.47
C TYR A 243 -18.90 -3.68 -1.53
N GLU A 244 -18.74 -3.27 -2.79
CA GLU A 244 -19.73 -3.54 -3.86
C GLU A 244 -19.10 -4.16 -5.13
N PRO A 245 -18.47 -5.35 -5.07
CA PRO A 245 -17.74 -5.93 -6.19
C PRO A 245 -18.61 -6.30 -7.40
N GLU A 246 -19.93 -6.50 -7.21
CA GLU A 246 -20.76 -7.21 -8.20
C GLU A 246 -21.72 -6.30 -9.00
N LYS A 247 -21.85 -5.00 -8.68
CA LYS A 247 -22.93 -4.18 -9.28
C LYS A 247 -22.65 -2.71 -9.51
N THR A 248 -21.40 -2.24 -9.41
CA THR A 248 -21.09 -0.85 -9.73
C THR A 248 -20.68 -0.70 -11.19
N SER A 249 -21.64 -0.25 -11.99
CA SER A 249 -21.45 0.22 -13.35
C SER A 249 -20.33 1.27 -13.43
N ASN A 250 -19.56 1.21 -14.52
CA ASN A 250 -18.45 2.12 -14.85
C ASN A 250 -18.77 3.62 -14.62
N LEU A 251 -20.05 4.01 -14.55
CA LEU A 251 -20.52 5.38 -14.32
C LEU A 251 -20.08 5.97 -12.95
N LYS A 252 -20.10 5.17 -11.87
CA LYS A 252 -19.61 5.64 -10.54
C LYS A 252 -18.08 5.79 -10.51
N LEU A 253 -17.38 4.97 -11.31
CA LEU A 253 -15.94 5.05 -11.49
C LEU A 253 -15.57 6.35 -12.20
N TYR A 254 -16.24 6.64 -13.33
CA TYR A 254 -16.03 7.86 -14.09
C TYR A 254 -16.41 9.12 -13.30
N SER A 255 -17.46 9.09 -12.46
CA SER A 255 -17.82 10.26 -11.66
C SER A 255 -16.77 10.58 -10.59
N ALA A 256 -16.21 9.58 -9.92
CA ALA A 256 -15.12 9.77 -8.95
C ALA A 256 -13.83 10.26 -9.62
N LEU A 257 -13.46 9.66 -10.75
CA LEU A 257 -12.29 10.07 -11.54
C LEU A 257 -12.46 11.48 -12.12
N PHE A 258 -13.66 11.81 -12.59
CA PHE A 258 -13.99 13.15 -13.07
C PHE A 258 -13.93 14.18 -11.95
N LEU A 259 -14.42 13.86 -10.74
CA LEU A 259 -14.32 14.77 -9.59
C LEU A 259 -12.86 15.01 -9.16
N ALA A 260 -12.04 13.96 -9.20
CA ALA A 260 -10.60 14.05 -8.91
C ALA A 260 -9.85 14.86 -9.97
N ILE A 261 -10.12 14.64 -11.26
CA ILE A 261 -9.52 15.41 -12.36
C ILE A 261 -9.99 16.86 -12.32
N TYR A 262 -11.30 17.10 -12.16
CA TYR A 262 -11.88 18.44 -12.11
C TYR A 262 -11.35 19.26 -10.94
N SER A 263 -11.24 18.66 -9.75
CA SER A 263 -10.63 19.33 -8.60
C SER A 263 -9.12 19.57 -8.78
N GLY A 264 -8.40 18.64 -9.40
CA GLY A 264 -6.98 18.83 -9.75
C GLY A 264 -6.77 19.98 -10.74
N VAL A 265 -7.61 20.09 -11.77
CA VAL A 265 -7.57 21.21 -12.73
C VAL A 265 -7.93 22.53 -12.05
N LEU A 266 -8.95 22.53 -11.18
CA LEU A 266 -9.34 23.72 -10.42
C LEU A 266 -8.19 24.22 -9.51
N ALA A 267 -7.49 23.29 -8.85
CA ALA A 267 -6.32 23.60 -8.02
C ALA A 267 -5.09 24.08 -8.81
N LEU A 268 -5.02 23.76 -10.11
CA LEU A 268 -3.95 24.22 -11.02
C LEU A 268 -4.24 25.63 -11.58
N ILE A 269 -5.52 26.02 -11.62
CA ILE A 269 -5.98 27.34 -12.08
C ILE A 269 -5.96 28.37 -10.95
N CYS A 270 -6.17 27.94 -9.70
CA CYS A 270 -6.10 28.78 -8.50
C CYS A 270 -4.66 28.98 -8.01
#